data_AF-A0A6A1V0L2-F1
#
_entry.id   AF-A0A6A1V0L2-F1
#
_cell.length_a   1.000
_cell.length_b   1.000
_cell.length_c   1.000
_cell.angle_alpha   90.00
_cell.angle_beta   90.00
_cell.angle_gamma   90.00
#
_symmetry.space_group_name_H-M   'P 1'
#
loop_
_entity.id
_entity.type
_entity.pdbx_description
1 polymer ?
#
loop_
_entity_poly.entity_id
_entity_poly.type
_entity_poly.pdbx_seq_one_letter_code
_entity_poly.pdbx_strand_id
1 'polypeptide(L)'
;MLQWEEQLRSEASAGQANNGEKSCVGTGSVNLGEVVIVCWPRGEIMRLRSGSTAADAARRGGFEGKLVLVNGHLVLPSTELKDGDVVEVRL
;
A
#
# COMPACT_ATOMS: atom_id res chain seq x y z
N MET A 1 23.29 5.85 10.20
CA MET A 1 22.26 5.31 9.30
C MET A 1 21.70 4.10 10.00
N LEU A 2 20.39 4.10 10.28
CA LEU A 2 19.79 2.99 11.03
C LEU A 2 19.65 1.80 10.07
N GLN A 3 19.94 0.58 10.53
CA GLN A 3 19.92 -0.65 9.71
C GLN A 3 18.59 -0.85 8.95
N TRP A 4 17.52 -0.23 9.45
CA TRP A 4 16.19 -0.20 8.83
C TRP A 4 16.17 0.52 7.46
N GLU A 5 16.96 1.59 7.28
CA GLU A 5 17.02 2.35 6.02
C GLU A 5 17.74 1.58 4.91
N GLU A 6 18.71 0.74 5.27
CA GLU A 6 19.47 -0.07 4.31
C GLU A 6 18.64 -1.25 3.80
N GLN A 7 17.85 -1.88 4.67
CA GLN A 7 17.02 -3.03 4.31
C GLN A 7 15.90 -2.67 3.33
N LEU A 8 15.25 -1.51 3.50
CA LEU A 8 14.25 -1.00 2.56
C LEU A 8 14.83 -0.72 1.16
N ARG A 9 16.08 -0.22 1.09
CA ARG A 9 16.75 0.04 -0.19
C ARG A 9 17.11 -1.24 -0.94
N SER A 10 17.55 -2.27 -0.21
CA SER A 10 17.86 -3.57 -0.80
C SER A 10 16.62 -4.23 -1.40
N GLU A 11 15.48 -4.21 -0.68
CA GLU A 11 14.23 -4.81 -1.15
C GLU A 11 13.59 -4.02 -2.31
N ALA A 12 13.68 -2.68 -2.31
CA ALA A 12 13.18 -1.85 -3.40
C ALA A 12 13.90 -2.10 -4.74
N SER A 13 15.18 -2.49 -4.70
CA SER A 13 16.00 -2.71 -5.89
C SER A 13 15.71 -4.03 -6.63
N ALA A 14 15.11 -5.01 -5.94
CA ALA A 14 14.92 -6.36 -6.48
C ALA A 14 13.63 -6.53 -7.31
N GLY A 15 12.69 -5.58 -7.24
CA GLY A 15 11.35 -5.73 -7.82
C GLY A 15 11.10 -5.01 -9.15
N GLN A 16 12.12 -4.43 -9.78
CA GLN A 16 11.93 -3.56 -10.95
C GLN A 16 11.71 -4.37 -12.24
N ALA A 17 10.51 -4.94 -12.39
CA ALA A 17 10.00 -5.39 -13.68
C ALA A 17 8.59 -4.85 -13.86
N ASN A 18 8.47 -3.89 -14.78
CA ASN A 18 7.29 -3.52 -15.57
C ASN A 18 5.92 -3.71 -14.91
N ASN A 19 5.22 -2.60 -14.65
CA ASN A 19 3.91 -2.34 -15.27
C ASN A 19 3.42 -0.94 -14.88
N GLY A 20 3.09 -0.16 -15.90
CA GLY A 20 2.49 1.15 -15.73
C GLY A 20 1.08 1.02 -15.20
N GLU A 21 0.76 1.67 -14.09
CA GLU A 21 -0.61 1.84 -13.62
C GLU A 21 -0.67 2.98 -12.61
N LYS A 22 -1.87 3.54 -12.53
CA LYS A 22 -2.20 4.96 -12.33
C LYS A 22 -1.83 5.47 -10.95
N SER A 23 -1.19 6.64 -10.94
CA SER A 23 -0.77 7.38 -9.75
C SER A 23 -1.94 7.64 -8.80
N CYS A 24 -1.80 7.20 -7.55
CA CYS A 24 -2.81 7.30 -6.50
C CYS A 24 -2.81 8.71 -5.88
N VAL A 25 -3.02 9.78 -6.67
CA VAL A 25 -2.98 11.15 -6.14
C VAL A 25 -4.35 11.56 -5.60
N GLY A 26 -4.49 11.52 -4.28
CA GLY A 26 -5.57 12.15 -3.53
C GLY A 26 -5.07 13.38 -2.77
N THR A 27 -5.23 14.56 -3.38
CA THR A 27 -4.83 15.87 -2.83
C THR A 27 -5.71 16.31 -1.64
N GLY A 28 -5.06 16.53 -0.48
CA GLY A 28 -5.37 17.60 0.48
C GLY A 28 -6.74 17.66 1.20
N SER A 29 -6.83 17.06 2.39
CA SER A 29 -7.47 17.59 3.62
C SER A 29 -7.45 16.47 4.68
N VAL A 30 -6.91 16.68 5.88
CA VAL A 30 -6.91 15.65 6.95
C VAL A 30 -8.31 15.58 7.57
N ASN A 31 -9.17 14.74 6.98
CA ASN A 31 -10.43 14.38 7.61
C ASN A 31 -10.18 13.30 8.66
N LEU A 32 -10.74 13.47 9.87
CA LEU A 32 -10.70 12.53 11.01
C LEU A 32 -11.31 11.14 10.72
N GLY A 33 -11.71 10.86 9.48
CA GLY A 33 -12.32 9.60 9.03
C GLY A 33 -11.59 8.97 7.85
N GLU A 34 -10.31 9.29 7.68
CA GLU A 34 -9.45 8.71 6.66
C GLU A 34 -8.32 7.90 7.28
N VAL A 35 -7.86 6.88 6.54
CA VAL A 35 -6.65 6.11 6.83
C VAL A 35 -5.66 6.32 5.70
N VAL A 36 -4.40 6.55 6.05
CA VAL A 36 -3.30 6.82 5.14
C VAL A 36 -2.39 5.59 5.09
N ILE A 37 -2.32 4.94 3.93
CA ILE A 37 -1.45 3.78 3.69
C ILE A 37 -0.36 4.13 2.68
N VAL A 38 0.69 3.32 2.65
CA VAL A 38 1.79 3.44 1.67
C VAL A 38 1.70 2.27 0.70
N CYS A 39 1.59 2.57 -0.60
CA CYS A 39 1.61 1.57 -1.66
C CYS A 39 3.06 1.24 -2.06
N TRP A 40 3.47 0.01 -1.80
CA TRP A 40 4.77 -0.55 -2.19
C TRP A 40 4.69 -1.17 -3.60
N PRO A 41 5.75 -1.10 -4.44
CA PRO A 41 7.12 -0.63 -4.17
C PRO A 41 7.38 0.86 -4.38
N ARG A 42 6.42 1.60 -4.91
CA ARG A 42 6.65 3.00 -5.33
C ARG A 42 6.67 4.01 -4.19
N GLY A 43 6.17 3.63 -3.00
CA GLY A 43 6.03 4.54 -1.87
C GLY A 43 4.93 5.58 -2.08
N GLU A 44 3.95 5.32 -2.96
CA GLU A 44 2.83 6.23 -3.17
C GLU A 44 1.92 6.25 -1.93
N ILE A 45 1.49 7.44 -1.50
CA ILE A 45 0.61 7.57 -0.34
C ILE A 45 -0.85 7.48 -0.82
N MET A 46 -1.59 6.50 -0.32
CA MET A 46 -3.02 6.33 -0.63
C MET A 46 -3.88 6.62 0.60
N ARG A 47 -4.96 7.37 0.38
CA ARG A 47 -5.94 7.74 1.42
C ARG A 47 -7.24 6.98 1.21
N LEU A 48 -7.68 6.29 2.25
CA LEU A 48 -8.89 5.48 2.30
C LEU A 48 -9.80 5.98 3.41
N ARG A 49 -11.06 5.54 3.45
CA ARG A 49 -11.94 5.83 4.59
C ARG A 49 -11.54 4.96 5.78
N SER A 50 -11.74 5.43 7.01
CA SER A 50 -11.60 4.57 8.19
C SER A 50 -12.50 3.34 8.07
N GLY A 51 -11.97 2.17 8.44
CA GLY A 51 -12.61 0.87 8.24
C GLY A 51 -12.44 0.28 6.84
N SER A 52 -11.69 0.94 5.94
CA SER A 52 -11.35 0.33 4.65
C SER A 52 -10.44 -0.87 4.83
N THR A 53 -10.62 -1.85 3.95
CA THR A 53 -9.95 -3.15 4.03
C THR A 53 -8.84 -3.30 2.99
N ALA A 54 -8.05 -4.36 3.10
CA ALA A 54 -7.08 -4.78 2.10
C ALA A 54 -7.72 -4.93 0.70
N ALA A 55 -8.94 -5.46 0.62
CA ALA A 55 -9.69 -5.55 -0.62
C ALA A 55 -10.01 -4.16 -1.21
N ASP A 56 -10.38 -3.19 -0.36
CA ASP A 56 -10.69 -1.82 -0.79
C ASP A 56 -9.44 -1.10 -1.32
N ALA A 57 -8.28 -1.32 -0.69
CA ALA A 57 -7.01 -0.82 -1.18
C ALA A 57 -6.65 -1.41 -2.54
N ALA A 58 -6.78 -2.73 -2.70
CA ALA A 58 -6.52 -3.40 -3.97
C ALA A 58 -7.48 -2.92 -5.08
N ARG A 59 -8.79 -2.84 -4.79
CA ARG A 59 -9.80 -2.31 -5.70
C ARG A 59 -9.47 -0.89 -6.15
N ARG A 60 -9.10 -0.02 -5.21
CA ARG A 60 -8.77 1.38 -5.48
C ARG A 60 -7.47 1.53 -6.30
N GLY A 61 -6.52 0.63 -6.08
CA GLY A 61 -5.29 0.53 -6.86
C GLY A 61 -5.46 -0.13 -8.24
N GLY A 62 -6.64 -0.62 -8.59
CA GLY A 62 -6.88 -1.34 -9.86
C GLY A 62 -6.40 -2.80 -9.85
N PHE A 63 -6.17 -3.36 -8.66
CA PHE A 63 -5.62 -4.70 -8.43
C PHE A 63 -6.63 -5.67 -7.82
N GLU A 64 -7.90 -5.53 -8.18
CA GLU A 64 -8.96 -6.36 -7.59
C GLU A 64 -8.75 -7.86 -7.85
N GLY A 65 -9.00 -8.68 -6.83
CA GLY A 65 -8.83 -10.14 -6.88
C GLY A 65 -7.40 -10.64 -6.68
N LYS A 66 -6.42 -9.74 -6.50
CA LYS A 66 -5.03 -10.09 -6.24
C LYS A 66 -4.74 -10.27 -4.75
N LEU A 67 -3.63 -10.95 -4.46
CA LEU A 67 -3.16 -11.13 -3.08
C LEU A 67 -2.56 -9.82 -2.57
N VAL A 68 -2.88 -9.47 -1.32
CA VAL A 68 -2.42 -8.25 -0.67
C VAL A 68 -1.57 -8.61 0.54
N LEU A 69 -0.38 -8.04 0.60
CA LEU A 69 0.49 -8.08 1.76
C LEU A 69 0.38 -6.74 2.48
N VAL A 70 0.21 -6.82 3.80
CA VAL A 70 0.25 -5.65 4.68
C VAL A 70 1.46 -5.82 5.59
N ASN A 71 2.37 -4.85 5.56
CA ASN A 71 3.64 -4.88 6.29
C ASN A 71 4.40 -6.20 6.07
N GLY A 72 4.45 -6.68 4.82
CA GLY A 72 5.12 -7.93 4.44
C GLY A 72 4.38 -9.24 4.76
N HIS A 73 3.17 -9.18 5.34
CA HIS A 73 2.39 -10.36 5.72
C HIS A 73 1.18 -10.53 4.81
N LEU A 74 0.92 -11.75 4.35
CA LEU A 74 -0.30 -12.05 3.60
C LEU A 74 -1.51 -11.93 4.53
N VAL A 75 -2.47 -11.08 4.16
CA VAL A 75 -3.68 -10.83 4.97
C VAL A 75 -4.95 -11.25 4.26
N LEU A 76 -6.02 -11.45 5.02
CA LEU A 76 -7.35 -11.67 4.46
C LEU A 76 -7.85 -10.39 3.77
N PRO A 77 -8.64 -10.50 2.68
CA PRO A 77 -9.22 -9.33 2.02
C PRO A 77 -10.07 -8.45 2.93
N SER A 78 -10.67 -9.02 3.98
CA SER A 78 -11.47 -8.33 4.99
C SER A 78 -10.66 -7.63 6.08
N THR A 79 -9.34 -7.68 6.02
CA THR A 79 -8.47 -7.07 7.04
C THR A 79 -8.53 -5.56 6.93
N GLU A 80 -8.93 -4.88 8.00
CA GLU A 80 -8.94 -3.42 8.08
C GLU A 80 -7.52 -2.85 8.09
N LEU A 81 -7.33 -1.74 7.39
CA LEU A 81 -6.05 -1.05 7.27
C LEU A 81 -5.93 0.07 8.30
N LYS A 82 -4.69 0.33 8.71
CA LYS A 82 -4.32 1.36 9.69
C LYS A 82 -3.39 2.40 9.08
N ASP A 83 -3.31 3.55 9.75
CA ASP A 83 -2.41 4.61 9.35
C ASP A 83 -0.96 4.13 9.36
N GLY A 84 -0.27 4.35 8.25
CA GLY A 84 1.12 3.95 8.04
C GLY A 84 1.30 2.51 7.55
N ASP A 85 0.22 1.74 7.35
CA ASP A 85 0.35 0.39 6.79
C ASP A 85 0.98 0.42 5.40
N VAL A 86 1.97 -0.44 5.18
CA VAL A 86 2.61 -0.64 3.89
C VAL A 86 1.87 -1.76 3.16
N VAL A 87 1.27 -1.44 2.03
CA VAL A 87 0.46 -2.34 1.22
C VAL A 87 1.20 -2.70 -0.06
N GLU A 88 1.46 -3.98 -0.23
CA GLU A 88 2.03 -4.56 -1.45
C GLU A 88 0.99 -5.47 -2.10
N VAL A 89 0.83 -5.36 -3.41
CA VAL A 89 -0.03 -6.26 -4.19
C VAL A 89 0.84 -7.23 -4.96
N ARG A 90 0.56 -8.53 -4.82
CA ARG A 90 1.22 -9.59 -5.59
C ARG A 90 0.29 -10.18 -6.63
N LEU A 91 0.83 -10.41 -7.84
CA LEU A 91 0.18 -11.11 -8.95
C LEU A 91 -0.10 -12.57 -8.60
#